data_AF-A0A016V7A1-F1
#
_entry.id   AF-A0A016V7A1-F1
#
_cell.length_a   1.000
_cell.length_b   1.000
_cell.length_c   1.000
_cell.angle_alpha   90.00
_cell.angle_beta   90.00
_cell.angle_gamma   90.00
#
_symmetry.space_group_name_H-M   'P 1'
#
loop_
_entity.id
_entity.type
_entity.pdbx_description
1 polymer ?
#
loop_
_entity_poly.entity_id
_entity_poly.type
_entity_poly.pdbx_seq_one_letter_code
_entity_poly.pdbx_strand_id
1 'polypeptide(L)'
;MAGKSLQPFLLVGFVIMCTFCTVTTMLSSVIMYHHKASINKVILAITACIVPFMACGTAFGMIFLMGVTFSPILNVTPFLVLAISVDDAFLMVHSWNRIKKNDYLNPKSRPEQMVQVLVETGPAITISAFTNILAFAIGAYSSPPEIRLFCIGNAACIFMDMTYQLTFYTAIMAIFADSPQPHSEKEQPSRIKTMAQNLLRWYTGVVSDWKVALIVMLVWTMYVGGAIVGLFYVKIDLSPQKMFLPDSKLIQIDSLRNKYMVPFYTPATVVVNNPGNLSDPENVQQLLSLKHAFESLPDAIGPESTKFFLDDYIAYKESLGDELEADPDAGSLESFLSWLEYSFWKGFVKMENTSE
;
A
#
# COMPACT_ATOMS: atom_id res chain seq x y z
N MET A 1 -16.25 -7.76 7.63
CA MET A 1 -16.12 -7.58 9.10
C MET A 1 -14.81 -6.91 9.53
N ALA A 2 -13.72 -6.91 8.75
CA ALA A 2 -12.47 -6.22 9.13
C ALA A 2 -12.59 -4.67 9.19
N GLY A 3 -13.34 -4.03 8.29
CA GLY A 3 -13.49 -2.56 8.28
C GLY A 3 -14.12 -1.97 9.55
N LYS A 4 -15.07 -2.70 10.18
CA LYS A 4 -15.67 -2.28 11.46
C LYS A 4 -14.67 -2.29 12.61
N SER A 5 -13.63 -3.14 12.54
CA SER A 5 -12.57 -3.19 13.54
C SER A 5 -11.60 -2.01 13.43
N LEU A 6 -11.47 -1.37 12.26
CA LEU A 6 -10.56 -0.24 12.06
C LEU A 6 -11.19 1.11 12.45
N GLN A 7 -12.52 1.19 12.44
CA GLN A 7 -13.28 2.40 12.79
C GLN A 7 -12.89 3.03 14.15
N PRO A 8 -12.74 2.28 15.27
CA PRO A 8 -12.32 2.87 16.54
C PRO A 8 -10.89 3.42 16.48
N PHE A 9 -9.99 2.77 15.75
CA PHE A 9 -8.62 3.27 15.58
C PHE A 9 -8.56 4.55 14.74
N LEU A 10 -9.45 4.70 13.76
CA LEU A 10 -9.59 5.93 12.98
C LEU A 10 -10.06 7.08 13.85
N LEU A 11 -11.06 6.85 14.70
CA LEU A 11 -11.53 7.86 15.63
C LEU A 11 -10.46 8.24 16.66
N VAL A 12 -9.75 7.26 17.24
CA VAL A 12 -8.66 7.52 18.18
C VAL A 12 -7.51 8.28 17.52
N GLY A 13 -7.07 7.85 16.34
CA GLY A 13 -6.01 8.54 15.58
C GLY A 13 -6.40 9.98 15.24
N PHE A 14 -7.65 10.20 14.83
CA PHE A 14 -8.17 11.55 14.59
C PHE A 14 -8.12 12.43 15.84
N VAL A 15 -8.54 11.91 16.99
CA VAL A 15 -8.51 12.65 18.27
C VAL A 15 -7.08 12.96 18.69
N ILE A 16 -6.15 12.01 18.56
CA ILE A 16 -4.72 12.23 18.86
C ILE A 16 -4.14 13.32 17.95
N MET A 17 -4.42 13.26 16.65
CA MET A 17 -3.91 14.28 15.72
C MET A 17 -4.56 15.64 15.94
N CYS A 18 -5.86 15.72 16.21
CA CYS A 18 -6.53 16.97 16.58
C CYS A 18 -5.93 17.57 17.84
N THR A 19 -5.74 16.78 18.90
CA THR A 19 -5.15 17.26 20.15
C THR A 19 -3.71 17.73 19.93
N PHE A 20 -2.88 16.94 19.25
CA PHE A 20 -1.52 17.31 18.89
C PHE A 20 -1.46 18.59 18.05
N CYS A 21 -2.31 18.70 17.02
CA CYS A 21 -2.31 19.86 16.12
C CYS A 21 -2.76 21.12 16.86
N THR A 22 -3.80 21.01 17.69
CA THR A 22 -4.31 22.13 18.49
C THR A 22 -3.27 22.58 19.51
N VAL A 23 -2.63 21.63 20.21
CA VAL A 23 -1.56 21.92 21.18
C VAL A 23 -0.36 22.56 20.49
N THR A 24 0.09 22.03 19.35
CA THR A 24 1.24 22.56 18.62
C THR A 24 0.96 23.95 18.02
N THR A 25 -0.24 24.16 17.47
CA THR A 25 -0.67 25.49 16.97
C THR A 25 -0.78 26.50 18.12
N MET A 26 -1.30 26.08 19.27
CA MET A 26 -1.39 26.91 20.47
C MET A 26 -0.01 27.22 21.05
N LEU A 27 0.87 26.23 21.19
CA LEU A 27 2.25 26.41 21.63
C LEU A 27 2.99 27.36 20.68
N SER A 28 2.92 27.12 19.36
CA SER A 28 3.54 27.99 18.36
C SER A 28 2.99 29.42 18.45
N SER A 29 1.67 29.58 18.59
CA SER A 29 1.03 30.88 18.75
C SER A 29 1.44 31.63 20.02
N VAL A 30 1.37 30.96 21.17
CA VAL A 30 1.56 31.55 22.50
C VAL A 30 3.05 31.77 22.76
N ILE A 31 3.91 30.81 22.41
CA ILE A 31 5.34 30.83 22.72
C ILE A 31 6.14 31.61 21.70
N MET A 32 5.88 31.43 20.40
CA MET A 32 6.72 32.01 19.34
C MET A 32 6.29 33.43 18.95
N TYR A 33 4.98 33.71 19.04
CA TYR A 33 4.36 34.95 18.56
C TYR A 33 3.64 35.76 19.65
N HIS A 34 3.67 35.31 20.92
CA HIS A 34 3.07 36.02 22.07
C HIS A 34 1.60 36.42 21.85
N HIS A 35 0.85 35.65 21.05
CA HIS A 35 -0.55 35.93 20.79
C HIS A 35 -1.41 35.30 21.90
N LYS A 36 -2.45 36.01 22.39
CA LYS A 36 -3.48 35.39 23.23
C LYS A 36 -4.05 34.16 22.51
N ALA A 37 -4.22 33.06 23.25
CA ALA A 37 -4.88 31.86 22.75
C ALA A 37 -6.29 32.24 22.28
N SER A 38 -6.49 32.30 20.97
CA SER A 38 -7.76 32.66 20.35
C SER A 38 -8.43 31.41 19.83
N ILE A 39 -9.75 31.35 20.02
CA ILE A 39 -10.61 30.28 19.49
C ILE A 39 -10.41 30.12 17.98
N ASN A 40 -10.11 31.22 17.27
CA ASN A 40 -9.85 31.19 15.83
C ASN A 40 -8.67 30.27 15.44
N LYS A 41 -7.64 30.15 16.29
CA LYS A 41 -6.51 29.26 16.03
C LYS A 41 -6.83 27.79 16.31
N VAL A 42 -7.73 27.53 17.26
CA VAL A 42 -8.30 26.18 17.45
C VAL A 42 -9.09 25.78 16.21
N ILE A 43 -9.92 26.68 15.69
CA ILE A 43 -10.70 26.45 14.48
C ILE A 43 -9.78 26.09 13.31
N LEU A 44 -8.70 26.85 13.09
CA LEU A 44 -7.72 26.55 12.03
C LEU A 44 -7.05 25.18 12.18
N ALA A 45 -6.69 24.80 13.41
CA ALA A 45 -6.07 23.50 13.68
C ALA A 45 -7.07 22.34 13.48
N ILE A 46 -8.31 22.51 13.93
CA ILE A 46 -9.36 21.51 13.72
C ILE A 46 -9.71 21.38 12.23
N THR A 47 -9.85 22.52 11.53
CA THR A 47 -10.12 22.50 10.09
C THR A 47 -8.99 21.81 9.33
N ALA A 48 -7.72 22.05 9.69
CA ALA A 48 -6.58 21.35 9.10
C ALA A 48 -6.69 19.82 9.22
N CYS A 49 -7.26 19.30 10.33
CA CYS A 49 -7.51 17.88 10.49
C CYS A 49 -8.74 17.38 9.71
N ILE A 50 -9.74 18.24 9.44
CA ILE A 50 -10.98 17.86 8.75
C ILE A 50 -10.80 17.82 7.22
N VAL A 51 -10.01 18.75 6.65
CA VAL A 51 -9.74 18.83 5.20
C VAL A 51 -9.33 17.49 4.59
N PRO A 52 -8.35 16.74 5.12
CA PRO A 52 -7.94 15.47 4.52
C PRO A 52 -9.05 14.40 4.54
N PHE A 53 -9.93 14.37 5.54
CA PHE A 53 -11.09 13.45 5.50
C PHE A 53 -12.12 13.85 4.47
N MET A 54 -12.35 15.15 4.29
CA MET A 54 -13.22 15.64 3.22
C MET A 54 -12.65 15.26 1.86
N ALA A 55 -11.34 15.45 1.65
CA ALA A 55 -10.64 15.07 0.43
C ALA A 55 -10.66 13.55 0.18
N CYS A 56 -10.43 12.74 1.21
CA CYS A 56 -10.57 11.28 1.10
C CYS A 56 -12.01 10.87 0.75
N GLY A 57 -13.02 11.49 1.37
CA GLY A 57 -14.42 11.23 1.09
C GLY A 57 -14.79 11.53 -0.36
N THR A 58 -14.35 12.68 -0.89
CA THR A 58 -14.64 13.06 -2.29
C THR A 58 -13.86 12.23 -3.30
N ALA A 59 -12.57 11.93 -3.03
CA ALA A 59 -11.77 11.06 -3.87
C ALA A 59 -12.31 9.63 -3.94
N PHE A 60 -12.65 9.02 -2.80
CA PHE A 60 -13.25 7.69 -2.77
C PHE A 60 -14.63 7.67 -3.40
N GLY A 61 -15.47 8.68 -3.15
CA GLY A 61 -16.75 8.81 -3.83
C GLY A 61 -16.59 8.84 -5.35
N MET A 62 -15.63 9.61 -5.87
CA MET A 62 -15.35 9.70 -7.30
C MET A 62 -14.83 8.37 -7.88
N ILE A 63 -13.90 7.72 -7.19
CA ILE A 63 -13.31 6.44 -7.61
C ILE A 63 -14.37 5.33 -7.64
N PHE A 64 -15.24 5.26 -6.63
CA PHE A 64 -16.31 4.26 -6.59
C PHE A 64 -17.38 4.51 -7.66
N LEU A 65 -17.67 5.77 -7.99
CA LEU A 65 -18.54 6.12 -9.13
C LEU A 65 -17.96 5.68 -10.48
N MET A 66 -16.63 5.62 -10.60
CA MET A 66 -15.94 5.08 -11.78
C MET A 66 -15.92 3.53 -11.83
N GLY A 67 -16.60 2.85 -10.90
CA GLY A 67 -16.74 1.38 -10.91
C GLY A 67 -15.60 0.64 -10.24
N VAL A 68 -14.72 1.33 -9.51
CA VAL A 68 -13.61 0.71 -8.79
C VAL A 68 -14.11 0.04 -7.51
N THR A 69 -13.68 -1.20 -7.26
CA THR A 69 -14.10 -1.99 -6.09
C THR A 69 -13.46 -1.50 -4.80
N PHE A 70 -14.16 -1.66 -3.67
CA PHE A 70 -13.61 -1.37 -2.35
C PHE A 70 -12.63 -2.47 -1.91
N SER A 71 -11.44 -2.08 -1.42
CA SER A 71 -10.49 -3.00 -0.77
C SER A 71 -10.19 -2.56 0.68
N PRO A 72 -10.08 -3.50 1.64
CA PRO A 72 -9.80 -3.18 3.04
C PRO A 72 -8.51 -2.37 3.28
N ILE A 73 -7.53 -2.45 2.38
CA ILE A 73 -6.26 -1.71 2.49
C ILE A 73 -6.46 -0.19 2.37
N LEU A 74 -7.53 0.26 1.68
CA LEU A 74 -7.89 1.67 1.55
C LEU A 74 -8.27 2.32 2.88
N ASN A 75 -8.58 1.53 3.91
CA ASN A 75 -8.86 2.07 5.25
C ASN A 75 -7.63 2.73 5.91
N VAL A 76 -6.42 2.48 5.39
CA VAL A 76 -5.19 3.12 5.88
C VAL A 76 -4.96 4.50 5.24
N THR A 77 -5.51 4.72 4.03
CA THR A 77 -5.31 5.96 3.25
C THR A 77 -5.68 7.25 4.00
N PRO A 78 -6.80 7.34 4.75
CA PRO A 78 -7.12 8.55 5.50
C PRO A 78 -6.05 8.97 6.51
N PHE A 79 -5.35 8.00 7.12
CA PHE A 79 -4.25 8.31 8.04
C PHE A 79 -3.01 8.82 7.31
N LEU A 80 -2.72 8.22 6.15
CA LEU A 80 -1.58 8.61 5.30
C LEU A 80 -1.77 10.04 4.78
N VAL A 81 -2.96 10.36 4.25
CA VAL A 81 -3.27 11.68 3.71
C VAL A 81 -3.35 12.72 4.82
N LEU A 82 -3.89 12.37 6.00
CA LEU A 82 -3.88 13.27 7.15
C LEU A 82 -2.45 13.70 7.53
N ALA A 83 -1.50 12.78 7.54
CA ALA A 83 -0.11 13.10 7.89
C ALA A 83 0.52 14.10 6.90
N ILE A 84 0.19 13.99 5.60
CA ILE A 84 0.69 14.90 4.56
C ILE A 84 -0.01 16.26 4.67
N SER A 85 -1.34 16.28 4.70
CA SER A 85 -2.18 17.48 4.72
C SER A 85 -1.93 18.38 5.93
N VAL A 86 -1.72 17.77 7.10
CA VAL A 86 -1.42 18.49 8.34
C VAL A 86 -0.09 19.24 8.25
N ASP A 87 0.94 18.64 7.63
CA ASP A 87 2.24 19.31 7.42
C ASP A 87 2.08 20.57 6.54
N ASP A 88 1.34 20.44 5.44
CA ASP A 88 1.02 21.55 4.53
C ASP A 88 0.25 22.67 5.25
N ALA A 89 -0.74 22.31 6.08
CA ALA A 89 -1.51 23.27 6.88
C ALA A 89 -0.63 24.03 7.88
N PHE A 90 0.29 23.31 8.55
CA PHE A 90 1.25 23.92 9.46
C PHE A 90 2.21 24.87 8.75
N LEU A 91 2.71 24.50 7.58
CA LEU A 91 3.57 25.35 6.77
C LEU A 91 2.86 26.67 6.40
N MET A 92 1.59 26.61 6.02
CA MET A 92 0.76 27.78 5.71
C MET A 92 0.53 28.67 6.93
N VAL A 93 0.11 28.09 8.06
CA VAL A 93 -0.11 28.84 9.31
C VAL A 93 1.18 29.46 9.83
N HIS A 94 2.31 28.77 9.72
CA HIS A 94 3.62 29.29 10.10
C HIS A 94 4.01 30.50 9.24
N SER A 95 3.86 30.40 7.92
CA SER A 95 4.17 31.48 6.98
C SER A 95 3.27 32.70 7.20
N TRP A 96 1.97 32.48 7.46
CA TRP A 96 1.04 33.54 7.84
C TRP A 96 1.49 34.29 9.10
N ASN A 97 1.82 33.57 10.18
CA ASN A 97 2.26 34.19 11.42
C ASN A 97 3.59 34.97 11.24
N ARG A 98 4.48 34.48 10.37
CA ARG A 98 5.73 35.18 10.02
C ARG A 98 5.47 36.48 9.26
N ILE A 99 4.64 36.46 8.22
CA ILE A 99 4.31 37.64 7.41
C ILE A 99 3.62 38.70 8.26
N LYS A 100 2.64 38.31 9.07
CA LYS A 100 1.92 39.22 9.97
C LYS A 100 2.84 39.91 10.98
N LYS A 101 3.93 39.25 11.38
CA LYS A 101 4.94 39.85 12.25
C LYS A 101 5.84 40.83 11.50
N ASN A 102 6.24 40.53 10.26
CA ASN A 102 7.17 41.35 9.49
C ASN A 102 6.51 42.61 8.90
N ASP A 103 5.26 42.50 8.42
CA ASP A 103 4.50 43.61 7.83
C ASP A 103 3.77 44.48 8.88
N TYR A 104 4.19 44.42 10.16
CA TYR A 104 3.58 45.20 11.26
C TYR A 104 3.62 46.72 11.00
N LEU A 105 4.69 47.21 10.37
CA LEU A 105 4.90 48.64 10.12
C LEU A 105 4.05 49.18 8.96
N ASN A 106 3.64 48.32 8.01
CA ASN A 106 2.80 48.66 6.87
C ASN A 106 1.79 47.52 6.64
N PRO A 107 0.65 47.51 7.35
CA PRO A 107 -0.31 46.42 7.24
C PRO A 107 -0.93 46.39 5.84
N LYS A 108 -0.51 45.40 5.06
CA LYS A 108 -1.11 45.06 3.75
C LYS A 108 -2.56 44.62 3.89
N SER A 109 -3.30 44.70 2.79
CA SER A 109 -4.68 44.20 2.73
C SER A 109 -4.70 42.67 2.92
N ARG A 110 -5.77 42.12 3.50
CA ARG A 110 -5.91 40.66 3.71
C ARG A 110 -5.66 39.81 2.46
N PRO A 111 -6.17 40.18 1.27
CA PRO A 111 -5.89 39.44 0.05
C PRO A 111 -4.40 39.44 -0.30
N GLU A 112 -3.68 40.56 -0.09
CA GLU A 112 -2.25 40.66 -0.36
C GLU A 112 -1.43 39.78 0.60
N GLN A 113 -1.81 39.72 1.87
CA GLN A 113 -1.19 38.83 2.85
C GLN A 113 -1.41 37.35 2.47
N MET A 114 -2.62 36.99 2.03
CA MET A 114 -2.91 35.63 1.58
C MET A 114 -2.16 35.27 0.30
N VAL A 115 -2.06 36.19 -0.66
CA VAL A 115 -1.23 36.01 -1.86
C VAL A 115 0.21 35.76 -1.46
N GLN A 116 0.75 36.53 -0.50
CA GLN A 116 2.12 36.34 -0.06
C GLN A 116 2.35 34.98 0.62
N VAL A 117 1.41 34.50 1.45
CA VAL A 117 1.46 33.13 2.00
C VAL A 117 1.47 32.10 0.87
N LEU A 118 0.56 32.22 -0.09
CA LEU A 118 0.44 31.25 -1.17
C LEU A 118 1.65 31.25 -2.11
N VAL A 119 2.28 32.41 -2.33
CA VAL A 119 3.53 32.52 -3.09
C VAL A 119 4.69 31.85 -2.35
N GLU A 120 4.73 31.93 -1.01
CA GLU A 120 5.78 31.30 -0.21
C GLU A 120 5.58 29.78 -0.03
N THR A 121 4.34 29.31 0.15
CA THR A 121 4.06 27.90 0.50
C THR A 121 3.49 27.07 -0.63
N GLY A 122 2.76 27.68 -1.58
CA GLY A 122 2.08 26.99 -2.67
C GLY A 122 3.01 26.14 -3.56
N PRO A 123 4.20 26.62 -3.96
CA PRO A 123 5.15 25.81 -4.72
C PRO A 123 5.61 24.56 -3.96
N ALA A 124 5.89 24.67 -2.66
CA ALA A 124 6.32 23.54 -1.84
C ALA A 124 5.23 22.47 -1.72
N ILE A 125 4.00 22.89 -1.42
CA ILE A 125 2.82 22.00 -1.35
C ILE A 125 2.58 21.28 -2.68
N THR A 126 2.61 22.03 -3.79
CA THR A 126 2.35 21.47 -5.13
C THR A 126 3.43 20.46 -5.54
N ILE A 127 4.71 20.75 -5.28
CA ILE A 127 5.82 19.83 -5.59
C ILE A 127 5.71 18.56 -4.73
N SER A 128 5.42 18.70 -3.44
CA SER A 128 5.20 17.56 -2.53
C SER A 128 4.04 16.67 -3.00
N ALA A 129 2.88 17.27 -3.29
CA ALA A 129 1.72 16.53 -3.79
C ALA A 129 2.00 15.84 -5.13
N PHE A 130 2.61 16.55 -6.09
CA PHE A 130 2.91 16.01 -7.41
C PHE A 130 3.89 14.83 -7.35
N THR A 131 4.96 14.95 -6.55
CA THR A 131 5.93 13.86 -6.38
C THR A 131 5.30 12.62 -5.72
N ASN A 132 4.43 12.81 -4.72
CA ASN A 132 3.67 11.72 -4.12
C ASN A 132 2.70 11.06 -5.12
N ILE A 133 1.94 11.85 -5.89
CA ILE A 133 1.02 11.34 -6.92
C ILE A 133 1.79 10.52 -7.96
N LEU A 134 2.95 10.99 -8.41
CA LEU A 134 3.76 10.26 -9.38
C LEU A 134 4.30 8.95 -8.79
N ALA A 135 4.77 8.95 -7.54
CA ALA A 135 5.22 7.75 -6.86
C ALA A 135 4.10 6.71 -6.74
N PHE A 136 2.89 7.14 -6.36
CA PHE A 136 1.72 6.25 -6.33
C PHE A 136 1.27 5.81 -7.73
N ALA A 137 1.36 6.66 -8.76
CA ALA A 137 1.03 6.28 -10.12
C ALA A 137 1.97 5.19 -10.67
N ILE A 138 3.28 5.30 -10.42
CA ILE A 138 4.27 4.26 -10.75
C ILE A 138 3.98 2.99 -9.96
N GLY A 139 3.66 3.13 -8.66
CA GLY A 139 3.23 2.01 -7.82
C GLY A 139 1.98 1.31 -8.37
N ALA A 140 1.01 2.06 -8.89
CA ALA A 140 -0.20 1.49 -9.48
C ALA A 140 0.10 0.68 -10.76
N TYR A 141 1.09 1.09 -11.56
CA TYR A 141 1.45 0.38 -12.79
C TYR A 141 2.11 -0.97 -12.52
N SER A 142 3.05 -1.03 -11.56
CA SER A 142 3.87 -2.22 -11.32
C SER A 142 3.30 -3.22 -10.33
N SER A 143 2.24 -2.86 -9.58
CA SER A 143 1.81 -3.64 -8.42
C SER A 143 0.66 -4.62 -8.73
N PRO A 144 0.54 -5.72 -7.97
CA PRO A 144 -0.62 -6.61 -8.00
C PRO A 144 -1.96 -5.87 -7.76
N PRO A 145 -3.11 -6.44 -8.15
CA PRO A 145 -4.41 -5.74 -8.17
C PRO A 145 -4.79 -5.02 -6.87
N GLU A 146 -4.57 -5.63 -5.71
CA GLU A 146 -4.90 -5.04 -4.40
C GLU A 146 -4.05 -3.80 -4.07
N ILE A 147 -2.74 -3.87 -4.34
CA ILE A 147 -1.82 -2.75 -4.10
C ILE A 147 -2.03 -1.66 -5.16
N ARG A 148 -2.35 -2.05 -6.40
CA ARG A 148 -2.71 -1.10 -7.45
C ARG A 148 -3.91 -0.24 -7.04
N LEU A 149 -4.94 -0.87 -6.48
CA LEU A 149 -6.12 -0.17 -5.97
C LEU A 149 -5.77 0.79 -4.83
N PHE A 150 -4.91 0.36 -3.91
CA PHE A 150 -4.36 1.24 -2.86
C PHE A 150 -3.64 2.46 -3.45
N CYS A 151 -2.77 2.25 -4.43
CA CYS A 151 -2.02 3.33 -5.08
C CYS A 151 -2.93 4.33 -5.81
N ILE A 152 -3.92 3.85 -6.58
CA ILE A 152 -4.91 4.71 -7.25
C ILE A 152 -5.71 5.52 -6.23
N GLY A 153 -6.16 4.87 -5.15
CA GLY A 153 -6.87 5.53 -4.05
C GLY A 153 -6.06 6.66 -3.42
N ASN A 154 -4.81 6.40 -3.01
CA ASN A 154 -3.96 7.43 -2.41
C ASN A 154 -3.64 8.57 -3.38
N ALA A 155 -3.34 8.27 -4.65
CA ALA A 155 -3.07 9.30 -5.65
C ALA A 155 -4.25 10.27 -5.83
N ALA A 156 -5.48 9.75 -5.91
CA ALA A 156 -6.67 10.58 -6.01
C ALA A 156 -6.96 11.36 -4.71
N CYS A 157 -6.76 10.75 -3.54
CA CYS A 157 -6.94 11.46 -2.27
C CYS A 157 -5.93 12.60 -2.12
N ILE A 158 -4.66 12.41 -2.47
CA ILE A 158 -3.63 13.45 -2.41
C ILE A 158 -3.91 14.57 -3.42
N PHE A 159 -4.43 14.23 -4.61
CA PHE A 159 -4.86 15.23 -5.58
C PHE A 159 -6.03 16.09 -5.07
N MET A 160 -7.03 15.45 -4.46
CA MET A 160 -8.16 16.16 -3.83
C MET A 160 -7.72 16.96 -2.61
N ASP A 161 -6.75 16.45 -1.85
CA ASP A 161 -6.20 17.13 -0.68
C ASP A 161 -5.45 18.41 -1.10
N MET A 162 -4.56 18.33 -2.10
CA MET A 162 -3.89 19.49 -2.67
C MET A 162 -4.88 20.56 -3.15
N THR A 163 -5.95 20.15 -3.85
CA THR A 163 -6.97 21.10 -4.32
C THR A 163 -7.72 21.74 -3.16
N TYR A 164 -8.10 21.00 -2.13
CA TYR A 164 -8.75 21.55 -0.93
C TYR A 164 -7.81 22.40 -0.08
N GLN A 165 -6.53 22.08 -0.03
CA GLN A 165 -5.54 22.85 0.69
C GLN A 165 -5.35 24.24 0.06
N LEU A 166 -5.18 24.29 -1.27
CA LEU A 166 -5.00 25.56 -1.99
C LEU A 166 -6.27 26.40 -2.06
N THR A 167 -7.46 25.80 -2.00
CA THR A 167 -8.74 26.52 -2.11
C THR A 167 -9.45 26.69 -0.76
N PHE A 168 -10.00 25.60 -0.22
CA PHE A 168 -10.83 25.61 0.98
C PHE A 168 -10.05 26.00 2.23
N TYR A 169 -8.88 25.40 2.47
CA TYR A 169 -8.08 25.73 3.64
C TYR A 169 -7.56 27.18 3.59
N THR A 170 -7.07 27.62 2.43
CA THR A 170 -6.70 29.02 2.16
C THR A 170 -7.85 30.00 2.47
N ALA A 171 -9.09 29.67 2.09
CA ALA A 171 -10.26 30.50 2.37
C ALA A 171 -10.59 30.57 3.86
N ILE A 172 -10.51 29.44 4.57
CA ILE A 172 -10.70 29.40 6.02
C ILE A 172 -9.61 30.20 6.74
N MET A 173 -8.36 30.10 6.28
CA MET A 173 -7.27 30.95 6.77
C MET A 173 -7.57 32.43 6.56
N ALA A 174 -8.06 32.84 5.39
CA ALA A 174 -8.39 34.25 5.13
C ALA A 174 -9.43 34.81 6.11
N ILE A 175 -10.32 33.97 6.64
CA ILE A 175 -11.38 34.36 7.58
C ILE A 175 -10.89 34.33 9.04
N PHE A 176 -10.19 33.25 9.44
CA PHE A 176 -9.91 32.96 10.85
C PHE A 176 -8.45 33.16 11.25
N ALA A 177 -7.52 33.41 10.33
CA ALA A 177 -6.11 33.60 10.68
C ALA A 177 -5.83 34.95 11.36
N ASP A 178 -6.82 35.86 11.37
CA ASP A 178 -6.78 37.04 12.21
C ASP A 178 -7.08 36.73 13.67
N SER A 179 -6.14 37.10 14.52
CA SER A 179 -6.35 37.30 15.94
C SER A 179 -6.06 38.77 16.23
N PRO A 180 -6.98 39.50 16.91
CA PRO A 180 -6.73 40.89 17.32
C PRO A 180 -5.49 40.92 18.23
N GLN A 181 -4.56 41.83 17.94
CA GLN A 181 -3.45 42.12 18.84
C GLN A 181 -3.92 43.16 19.85
N PRO A 182 -3.83 42.91 21.18
CA PRO A 182 -3.70 44.01 22.09
C PRO A 182 -2.32 44.64 21.87
N HIS A 183 -2.26 45.97 21.78
CA HIS A 183 -1.00 46.69 21.92
C HIS A 183 -0.33 46.27 23.22
N SER A 184 0.85 45.66 23.14
CA SER A 184 1.77 45.65 24.28
C SER A 184 3.13 46.15 23.81
N GLU A 185 3.62 47.13 24.57
CA GLU A 185 4.92 47.76 24.47
C GLU A 185 6.03 46.70 24.41
N LYS A 186 7.19 47.06 23.82
CA LYS A 186 8.44 46.28 23.74
C LYS A 186 8.55 45.14 24.77
N GLU A 187 8.06 43.94 24.43
CA GLU A 187 8.02 42.81 25.37
C GLU A 187 9.12 41.78 25.10
N GLN A 188 9.75 41.34 26.18
CA GLN A 188 10.89 40.42 26.20
C GLN A 188 10.61 39.12 25.42
N PRO A 189 11.62 38.56 24.74
CA PRO A 189 11.48 37.24 24.11
C PRO A 189 11.10 36.22 25.18
N SER A 190 10.10 35.38 24.89
CA SER A 190 9.72 34.28 25.79
C SER A 190 10.96 33.44 26.10
N ARG A 191 11.16 33.06 27.38
CA ARG A 191 12.33 32.26 27.82
C ARG A 191 12.58 31.04 26.92
N ILE A 192 11.51 30.42 26.45
CA ILE A 192 11.53 29.24 25.57
C ILE A 192 12.06 29.59 24.17
N LYS A 193 11.69 30.75 23.60
CA LYS A 193 12.20 31.19 22.30
C LYS A 193 13.69 31.50 22.35
N THR A 194 14.15 32.16 23.41
CA THR A 194 15.58 32.42 23.62
C THR A 194 16.35 31.11 23.82
N MET A 195 15.80 30.16 24.57
CA MET A 195 16.38 28.82 24.72
C MET A 195 16.47 28.07 23.40
N ALA A 196 15.40 28.06 22.60
CA ALA A 196 15.38 27.43 21.28
C ALA A 196 16.38 28.09 20.31
N GLN A 197 16.49 29.41 20.31
CA GLN A 197 17.48 30.13 19.51
C GLN A 197 18.91 29.83 19.94
N ASN A 198 19.17 29.75 21.25
CA ASN A 198 20.49 29.42 21.76
C ASN A 198 20.88 27.98 21.43
N LEU A 199 19.95 27.04 21.57
CA LEU A 199 20.14 25.65 21.17
C LEU A 199 20.42 25.53 19.67
N LEU A 200 19.63 26.22 18.83
CA LEU A 200 19.80 26.20 17.39
C LEU A 200 21.15 26.81 16.98
N ARG A 201 21.55 27.93 17.59
CA ARG A 201 22.85 28.56 17.38
C ARG A 201 24.01 27.64 17.76
N TRP A 202 23.91 26.98 18.93
CA TRP A 202 24.88 25.99 19.36
C TRP A 202 24.97 24.83 18.36
N TYR A 203 23.83 24.26 17.98
CA TYR A 203 23.77 23.17 17.00
C TYR A 203 24.37 23.57 15.65
N THR A 204 24.01 24.75 15.12
CA THR A 204 24.58 25.25 13.87
C THR A 204 26.08 25.52 13.98
N GLY A 205 26.56 26.00 15.13
CA GLY A 205 27.99 26.20 15.37
C GLY A 205 28.76 24.89 15.38
N VAL A 206 28.19 23.84 15.98
CA VAL A 206 28.78 22.50 16.01
C VAL A 206 28.77 21.85 14.62
N VAL A 207 27.64 21.86 13.92
CA VAL A 207 27.50 21.21 12.60
C VAL A 207 28.26 21.95 11.50
N SER A 208 28.41 23.26 11.61
CA SER A 208 29.14 24.07 10.62
C SER A 208 30.67 23.99 10.77
N ASP A 209 31.20 23.40 11.84
CA ASP A 209 32.64 23.15 11.97
C ASP A 209 33.05 22.07 10.96
N TRP A 210 34.07 22.35 10.14
CA TRP A 210 34.49 21.45 9.06
C TRP A 210 34.93 20.07 9.55
N LYS A 211 35.48 19.95 10.77
CA LYS A 211 35.88 18.67 11.36
C LYS A 211 34.65 17.83 11.72
N VAL A 212 33.66 18.47 12.34
CA VAL A 212 32.40 17.82 12.70
C VAL A 212 31.62 17.45 11.45
N ALA A 213 31.53 18.33 10.47
CA ALA A 213 30.90 18.05 9.18
C ALA A 213 31.54 16.83 8.48
N LEU A 214 32.87 16.72 8.49
CA LEU A 214 33.57 15.56 7.93
C LEU A 214 33.23 14.27 8.69
N ILE A 215 33.21 14.31 10.02
CA ILE A 215 32.80 13.17 10.86
C ILE A 215 31.35 12.77 10.54
N VAL A 216 30.43 13.73 10.46
CA VAL A 216 29.02 13.47 10.13
C VAL A 216 28.89 12.83 8.74
N MET A 217 29.62 13.33 7.74
CA MET A 217 29.64 12.76 6.39
C MET A 217 30.19 11.33 6.37
N LEU A 218 31.23 11.05 7.16
CA LEU A 218 31.80 9.71 7.29
C LEU A 218 30.79 8.76 7.95
N VAL A 219 30.16 9.17 9.05
CA VAL A 219 29.12 8.38 9.74
C VAL A 219 27.94 8.10 8.81
N TRP A 220 27.47 9.10 8.05
CA TRP A 220 26.41 8.91 7.07
C TRP A 220 26.81 7.93 5.96
N THR A 221 28.05 8.01 5.48
CA THR A 221 28.56 7.11 4.44
C THR A 221 28.66 5.67 4.97
N MET A 222 29.14 5.48 6.20
CA MET A 222 29.14 4.17 6.86
C MET A 222 27.73 3.64 7.07
N TYR A 223 26.79 4.48 7.49
CA TYR A 223 25.39 4.11 7.66
C TYR A 223 24.75 3.66 6.34
N VAL A 224 24.93 4.43 5.26
CA VAL A 224 24.43 4.09 3.93
C VAL A 224 25.08 2.81 3.41
N GLY A 225 26.39 2.65 3.59
CA GLY A 225 27.11 1.41 3.23
C GLY A 225 26.55 0.19 3.98
N GLY A 226 26.33 0.32 5.29
CA GLY A 226 25.71 -0.72 6.12
C GLY A 226 24.28 -1.04 5.68
N ALA A 227 23.49 -0.04 5.33
CA ALA A 227 22.13 -0.24 4.80
C ALA A 227 22.14 -1.00 3.46
N ILE A 228 23.06 -0.66 2.55
CA ILE A 228 23.24 -1.37 1.26
C ILE A 228 23.61 -2.83 1.51
N VAL A 229 24.56 -3.10 2.41
CA VAL A 229 24.91 -4.46 2.81
C VAL A 229 23.70 -5.18 3.39
N GLY A 230 22.92 -4.51 4.25
CA GLY A 230 21.67 -5.02 4.80
C GLY A 230 20.65 -5.45 3.74
N LEU A 231 20.55 -4.73 2.63
CA LEU A 231 19.66 -5.08 1.52
C LEU A 231 19.99 -6.46 0.91
N PHE A 232 21.27 -6.86 0.86
CA PHE A 232 21.66 -8.18 0.37
C PHE A 232 21.26 -9.33 1.31
N TYR A 233 20.97 -9.04 2.58
CA TYR A 233 20.55 -10.04 3.57
C TYR A 233 19.02 -10.12 3.75
N VAL A 234 18.24 -9.23 3.12
CA VAL A 234 16.78 -9.25 3.22
C VAL A 234 16.23 -10.48 2.49
N LYS A 235 15.70 -11.44 3.25
CA LYS A 235 14.93 -12.56 2.69
C LYS A 235 13.50 -12.13 2.40
N ILE A 236 13.08 -12.28 1.15
CA ILE A 236 11.70 -12.04 0.74
C ILE A 236 10.86 -13.22 1.21
N ASP A 237 10.05 -13.00 2.24
CA ASP A 237 9.14 -14.00 2.78
C ASP A 237 7.77 -13.36 3.06
N LEU A 238 6.81 -13.64 2.17
CA LEU A 238 5.40 -13.29 2.32
C LEU A 238 4.58 -14.48 2.85
N SER A 239 5.08 -15.15 3.90
CA SER A 239 4.32 -16.22 4.56
C SER A 239 2.95 -15.71 5.06
N PRO A 240 1.83 -16.41 4.74
CA PRO A 240 0.48 -16.05 5.19
C PRO A 240 0.34 -15.92 6.70
N GLN A 241 1.22 -16.57 7.45
CA GLN A 241 1.32 -16.50 8.92
C GLN A 241 1.41 -15.06 9.42
N LYS A 242 2.07 -14.16 8.68
CA LYS A 242 2.23 -12.74 9.03
C LYS A 242 0.93 -11.93 8.92
N MET A 243 -0.08 -12.45 8.23
CA MET A 243 -1.39 -11.82 8.11
C MET A 243 -2.36 -12.20 9.25
N PHE A 244 -2.02 -13.22 10.03
CA PHE A 244 -2.82 -13.63 11.18
C PHE A 244 -2.35 -12.93 12.46
N LEU A 245 -3.27 -12.79 13.41
CA LEU A 245 -2.94 -12.32 14.76
C LEU A 245 -1.93 -13.29 15.41
N PRO A 246 -0.94 -12.81 16.18
CA PRO A 246 0.10 -13.65 16.79
C PRO A 246 -0.43 -14.85 17.60
N ASP A 247 -1.59 -14.69 18.25
CA ASP A 247 -2.21 -15.72 19.09
C ASP A 247 -3.24 -16.59 18.33
N SER A 248 -3.32 -16.45 17.00
CA SER A 248 -4.31 -17.17 16.20
C SER A 248 -3.97 -18.66 16.08
N LYS A 249 -4.94 -19.52 16.41
CA LYS A 249 -4.86 -20.97 16.16
C LYS A 249 -4.63 -21.32 14.68
N LEU A 250 -4.94 -20.39 13.75
CA LEU A 250 -4.66 -20.56 12.33
C LEU A 250 -3.17 -20.66 12.03
N ILE A 251 -2.30 -20.01 12.82
CA ILE A 251 -0.84 -20.12 12.66
C ILE A 251 -0.40 -21.55 12.97
N GLN A 252 -0.95 -22.14 14.04
CA GLN A 252 -0.65 -23.52 14.39
C GLN A 252 -1.14 -24.48 13.30
N ILE A 253 -2.36 -24.30 12.80
CA ILE A 253 -2.91 -25.13 11.71
C ILE A 253 -2.07 -24.99 10.44
N ASP A 254 -1.67 -23.78 10.06
CA ASP A 254 -0.82 -23.54 8.89
C ASP A 254 0.56 -24.21 9.04
N SER A 255 1.17 -24.12 10.23
CA SER A 255 2.44 -24.79 10.51
C SER A 255 2.33 -26.31 10.41
N LEU A 256 1.23 -26.90 10.91
CA LEU A 256 0.97 -28.33 10.81
C LEU A 256 0.70 -28.75 9.36
N ARG A 257 -0.07 -27.93 8.60
CA ARG A 257 -0.33 -28.17 7.18
C ARG A 257 0.96 -28.14 6.37
N ASN A 258 1.81 -27.14 6.56
CA ASN A 258 3.06 -27.02 5.80
C ASN A 258 4.06 -28.12 6.16
N LYS A 259 4.05 -28.60 7.40
CA LYS A 259 4.93 -29.69 7.85
C LYS A 259 4.46 -31.08 7.42
N TYR A 260 3.16 -31.37 7.52
CA TYR A 260 2.64 -32.74 7.36
C TYR A 260 1.77 -32.94 6.12
N MET A 261 1.15 -31.89 5.57
CA MET A 261 0.25 -32.03 4.41
C MET A 261 0.91 -31.60 3.11
N VAL A 262 1.53 -30.41 3.07
CA VAL A 262 2.05 -29.82 1.82
C VAL A 262 3.04 -30.75 1.08
N PRO A 263 4.01 -31.41 1.75
CA PRO A 263 4.96 -32.28 1.05
C PRO A 263 4.34 -33.54 0.43
N PHE A 264 3.20 -34.00 0.93
CA PHE A 264 2.62 -35.31 0.55
C PHE A 264 1.29 -35.20 -0.19
N TYR A 265 0.57 -34.09 -0.06
CA TYR A 265 -0.83 -33.95 -0.52
C TYR A 265 -1.07 -32.72 -1.40
N THR A 266 0.00 -32.07 -1.91
CA THR A 266 -0.16 -30.96 -2.87
C THR A 266 -0.03 -31.51 -4.30
N PRO A 267 -1.14 -31.79 -5.02
CA PRO A 267 -1.05 -32.28 -6.37
C PRO A 267 -0.58 -31.17 -7.32
N ALA A 268 0.34 -31.51 -8.22
CA ALA A 268 0.65 -30.69 -9.38
C ALA A 268 -0.15 -31.21 -10.57
N THR A 269 -1.03 -30.37 -11.13
CA THR A 269 -1.79 -30.72 -12.33
C THR A 269 -1.07 -30.18 -13.56
N VAL A 270 -0.58 -31.08 -14.41
CA VAL A 270 0.04 -30.75 -15.70
C VAL A 270 -1.00 -30.94 -16.79
N VAL A 271 -1.35 -29.86 -17.50
CA VAL A 271 -2.30 -29.89 -18.62
C VAL A 271 -1.53 -29.73 -19.92
N VAL A 272 -1.62 -30.74 -20.80
CA VAL A 272 -1.00 -30.70 -22.13
C VAL A 272 -2.04 -30.18 -23.12
N ASN A 273 -1.89 -28.92 -23.52
CA ASN A 273 -2.86 -28.26 -24.41
C ASN A 273 -2.87 -28.85 -25.82
N ASN A 274 -1.71 -29.25 -26.35
CA ASN A 274 -1.55 -29.77 -27.71
C ASN A 274 -0.71 -31.06 -27.70
N PRO A 275 -1.31 -32.23 -27.43
CA PRO A 275 -0.58 -33.50 -27.34
C PRO A 275 -0.22 -34.13 -28.69
N GLY A 276 -0.67 -33.55 -29.81
CA GLY A 276 -0.53 -34.15 -31.14
C GLY A 276 -1.53 -35.30 -31.37
N ASN A 277 -1.26 -36.15 -32.36
CA ASN A 277 -2.09 -37.32 -32.63
C ASN A 277 -1.69 -38.46 -31.68
N LEU A 278 -2.56 -38.79 -30.73
CA LEU A 278 -2.32 -39.86 -29.76
C LEU A 278 -2.41 -41.28 -30.35
N SER A 279 -2.83 -41.41 -31.61
CA SER A 279 -2.72 -42.68 -32.34
C SER A 279 -1.31 -42.94 -32.86
N ASP A 280 -0.45 -41.91 -32.89
CA ASP A 280 0.95 -42.03 -33.29
C ASP A 280 1.81 -42.49 -32.10
N PRO A 281 2.53 -43.62 -32.21
CA PRO A 281 3.40 -44.11 -31.13
C PRO A 281 4.48 -43.11 -30.71
N GLU A 282 4.96 -42.24 -31.61
CA GLU A 282 5.98 -41.25 -31.25
C GLU A 282 5.45 -40.19 -30.28
N ASN A 283 4.23 -39.69 -30.51
CA ASN A 283 3.58 -38.70 -29.64
C ASN A 283 3.27 -39.28 -28.26
N VAL A 284 2.83 -40.55 -28.21
CA VAL A 284 2.61 -41.28 -26.97
C VAL A 284 3.92 -41.45 -26.20
N GLN A 285 5.00 -41.82 -26.89
CA GLN A 285 6.32 -41.97 -26.25
C GLN A 285 6.84 -40.64 -25.68
N GLN A 286 6.61 -39.53 -26.38
CA GLN A 286 6.94 -38.20 -25.87
C GLN A 286 6.17 -37.86 -24.59
N LEU A 287 4.87 -38.14 -24.54
CA LEU A 287 4.05 -37.94 -23.34
C LEU A 287 4.52 -38.81 -22.16
N LEU A 288 4.86 -40.07 -22.41
CA LEU A 288 5.41 -40.96 -21.38
C LEU A 288 6.78 -40.48 -20.89
N SER A 289 7.63 -39.95 -21.78
CA SER A 289 8.90 -39.36 -21.38
C SER A 289 8.73 -38.11 -20.51
N LEU A 290 7.73 -37.27 -20.81
CA LEU A 290 7.37 -36.11 -20.00
C LEU A 290 6.91 -36.54 -18.61
N LYS A 291 6.01 -37.54 -18.53
CA LYS A 291 5.57 -38.15 -17.28
C LYS A 291 6.77 -38.61 -16.45
N HIS A 292 7.64 -39.42 -17.04
CA HIS A 292 8.84 -39.93 -16.36
C HIS A 292 9.77 -38.80 -15.89
N ALA A 293 9.92 -37.73 -16.67
CA ALA A 293 10.72 -36.58 -16.26
C ALA A 293 10.17 -35.93 -14.98
N PHE A 294 8.85 -35.75 -14.87
CA PHE A 294 8.22 -35.24 -13.65
C PHE A 294 8.37 -36.19 -12.46
N GLU A 295 8.23 -37.49 -12.68
CA GLU A 295 8.37 -38.52 -11.64
C GLU A 295 9.80 -38.64 -11.11
N SER A 296 10.78 -38.33 -11.94
CA SER A 296 12.20 -38.37 -11.59
C SER A 296 12.70 -37.15 -10.82
N LEU A 297 11.86 -36.14 -10.60
CA LEU A 297 12.23 -34.94 -9.83
C LEU A 297 12.53 -35.32 -8.36
N PRO A 298 13.53 -34.68 -7.72
CA PRO A 298 13.97 -35.05 -6.38
C PRO A 298 12.90 -34.87 -5.29
N ASP A 299 11.95 -33.95 -5.52
CA ASP A 299 10.85 -33.67 -4.60
C ASP A 299 9.53 -34.35 -5.02
N ALA A 300 9.54 -35.16 -6.09
CA ALA A 300 8.38 -35.95 -6.48
C ALA A 300 8.25 -37.21 -5.61
N ILE A 301 7.02 -37.61 -5.31
CA ILE A 301 6.73 -38.83 -4.54
C ILE A 301 7.09 -40.09 -5.38
N GLY A 302 7.10 -39.95 -6.71
CA GLY A 302 7.42 -41.01 -7.67
C GLY A 302 6.20 -41.53 -8.44
N PRO A 303 6.37 -42.60 -9.23
CA PRO A 303 5.37 -43.06 -10.19
C PRO A 303 4.06 -43.54 -9.57
N GLU A 304 4.10 -44.07 -8.35
CA GLU A 304 2.91 -44.51 -7.60
C GLU A 304 1.91 -43.38 -7.29
N SER A 305 2.38 -42.13 -7.33
CA SER A 305 1.54 -40.96 -7.04
C SER A 305 0.94 -40.31 -8.29
N THR A 306 1.42 -40.67 -9.48
CA THR A 306 1.03 -40.04 -10.74
C THR A 306 -0.27 -40.65 -11.24
N LYS A 307 -1.26 -39.80 -11.50
CA LYS A 307 -2.48 -40.20 -12.21
C LYS A 307 -2.39 -39.72 -13.65
N PHE A 308 -2.41 -40.66 -14.60
CA PHE A 308 -2.32 -40.36 -16.02
C PHE A 308 -3.35 -41.18 -16.79
N PHE A 309 -4.25 -40.49 -17.51
CA PHE A 309 -5.40 -41.13 -18.16
C PHE A 309 -4.99 -42.21 -19.17
N LEU A 310 -3.82 -42.11 -19.79
CA LEU A 310 -3.38 -43.05 -20.81
C LEU A 310 -2.97 -44.39 -20.19
N ASP A 311 -2.37 -44.41 -19.00
CA ASP A 311 -2.05 -45.66 -18.30
C ASP A 311 -3.33 -46.39 -17.91
N ASP A 312 -4.31 -45.65 -17.38
CA ASP A 312 -5.63 -46.17 -17.04
C ASP A 312 -6.36 -46.72 -18.29
N TYR A 313 -6.23 -46.03 -19.43
CA TYR A 313 -6.80 -46.48 -20.70
C TYR A 313 -6.13 -47.74 -21.25
N ILE A 314 -4.81 -47.86 -21.11
CA ILE A 314 -4.06 -49.06 -21.49
C ILE A 314 -4.46 -50.23 -20.60
N ALA A 315 -4.49 -50.04 -19.27
CA ALA A 315 -4.92 -51.06 -18.32
C ALA A 315 -6.37 -51.51 -18.55
N TYR A 316 -7.26 -50.58 -18.89
CA TYR A 316 -8.62 -50.87 -19.32
C TYR A 316 -8.64 -51.78 -20.55
N LYS A 317 -7.90 -51.42 -21.61
CA LYS A 317 -7.81 -52.25 -22.82
C LYS A 317 -7.24 -53.64 -22.58
N GLU A 318 -6.20 -53.76 -21.75
CA GLU A 318 -5.63 -55.05 -21.39
C GLU A 318 -6.63 -55.93 -20.64
N SER A 319 -7.47 -55.34 -19.78
CA SER A 319 -8.51 -56.07 -19.05
C SER A 319 -9.65 -56.58 -19.92
N LEU A 320 -9.91 -55.94 -21.06
CA LEU A 320 -10.95 -56.32 -22.03
C LEU A 320 -10.48 -57.34 -23.08
N GLY A 321 -9.31 -57.96 -22.92
CA GLY A 321 -8.67 -58.80 -23.93
C GLY A 321 -9.60 -59.79 -24.65
N ASP A 322 -10.43 -60.53 -23.91
CA ASP A 322 -11.38 -61.51 -24.48
C ASP A 322 -12.66 -60.85 -25.05
N GLU A 323 -13.06 -59.68 -24.55
CA GLU A 323 -14.25 -58.94 -24.99
C GLU A 323 -14.00 -58.13 -26.28
N LEU A 324 -12.76 -57.68 -26.48
CA LEU A 324 -12.30 -56.99 -27.70
C LEU A 324 -12.37 -57.87 -28.95
N GLU A 325 -12.30 -59.19 -28.81
CA GLU A 325 -12.49 -60.14 -29.93
C GLU A 325 -13.96 -60.20 -30.39
N ALA A 326 -14.90 -59.94 -29.48
CA ALA A 326 -16.34 -59.98 -29.75
C ALA A 326 -16.90 -58.61 -30.16
N ASP A 327 -16.40 -57.53 -29.57
CA ASP A 327 -16.78 -56.15 -29.88
C ASP A 327 -15.53 -55.23 -29.90
N PRO A 328 -15.01 -54.89 -31.09
CA PRO A 328 -13.87 -53.98 -31.23
C PRO A 328 -14.14 -52.57 -30.67
N ASP A 329 -15.41 -52.12 -30.64
CA ASP A 329 -15.80 -50.79 -30.18
C ASP A 329 -15.84 -50.69 -28.64
N ALA A 330 -15.81 -51.84 -27.94
CA ALA A 330 -15.65 -51.90 -26.49
C ALA A 330 -14.33 -51.27 -26.02
N GLY A 331 -13.29 -51.28 -26.86
CA GLY A 331 -11.99 -50.63 -26.60
C GLY A 331 -11.93 -49.13 -26.92
N SER A 332 -13.03 -48.51 -27.37
CA SER A 332 -13.02 -47.10 -27.74
C SER A 332 -12.75 -46.17 -26.55
N LEU A 333 -12.20 -44.99 -26.82
CA LEU A 333 -11.97 -43.99 -25.77
C LEU A 333 -13.29 -43.50 -25.16
N GLU A 334 -14.38 -43.46 -25.94
CA GLU A 334 -15.72 -43.14 -25.43
C GLU A 334 -16.23 -44.20 -24.46
N SER A 335 -16.05 -45.49 -24.79
CA SER A 335 -16.39 -46.61 -23.91
C SER A 335 -15.62 -46.54 -22.58
N PHE A 336 -14.31 -46.29 -22.63
CA PHE A 336 -13.48 -46.05 -21.43
C PHE A 336 -14.01 -44.89 -20.57
N LEU A 337 -14.30 -43.74 -21.18
CA LEU A 337 -14.79 -42.56 -20.46
C LEU A 337 -16.24 -42.70 -19.95
N SER A 338 -16.97 -43.72 -20.42
CA SER A 338 -18.33 -44.03 -19.96
C SER A 338 -18.36 -44.94 -18.73
N TRP A 339 -17.28 -45.69 -18.48
CA TRP A 339 -17.16 -46.56 -17.31
C TRP A 339 -17.13 -45.76 -16.01
N LEU A 340 -17.80 -46.26 -14.97
CA LEU A 340 -18.04 -45.52 -13.73
C LEU A 340 -16.72 -45.12 -13.06
N GLU A 341 -15.75 -46.03 -13.06
CA GLU A 341 -14.42 -45.91 -12.47
C GLU A 341 -13.57 -44.83 -13.15
N TYR A 342 -13.68 -44.68 -14.48
CA TYR A 342 -12.85 -43.77 -15.29
C TYR A 342 -13.59 -42.51 -15.76
N SER A 343 -14.88 -42.40 -15.46
CA SER A 343 -15.74 -41.28 -15.86
C SER A 343 -15.22 -39.90 -15.44
N PHE A 344 -14.42 -39.82 -14.36
CA PHE A 344 -13.80 -38.58 -13.91
C PHE A 344 -12.80 -37.99 -14.93
N TRP A 345 -12.17 -38.83 -15.77
CA TRP A 345 -11.25 -38.38 -16.82
C TRP A 345 -11.95 -37.55 -17.90
N LYS A 346 -13.27 -37.69 -18.05
CA LYS A 346 -14.07 -36.94 -19.03
C LYS A 346 -13.98 -35.42 -18.86
N GLY A 347 -13.73 -34.93 -17.64
CA GLY A 347 -13.51 -33.51 -17.37
C GLY A 347 -12.12 -32.99 -17.78
N PHE A 348 -11.17 -33.89 -18.02
CA PHE A 348 -9.76 -33.57 -18.27
C PHE A 348 -9.29 -33.91 -19.69
N VAL A 349 -10.01 -34.79 -20.39
CA VAL A 349 -9.72 -35.17 -21.78
C VAL A 349 -10.69 -34.42 -22.70
N LYS A 350 -10.13 -33.60 -23.58
CA LYS A 350 -10.91 -32.94 -24.65
C LYS A 350 -10.78 -33.77 -25.92
N MET A 351 -11.86 -34.41 -26.33
CA MET A 351 -11.93 -35.05 -27.65
C MET A 351 -12.07 -33.98 -28.73
N GLU A 352 -11.53 -34.25 -29.91
CA GLU A 352 -11.69 -33.37 -31.06
C GLU A 352 -13.20 -33.18 -31.29
N ASN A 353 -13.66 -31.92 -31.29
CA ASN A 353 -15.02 -31.64 -31.70
C ASN A 353 -15.13 -32.09 -33.16
N THR A 354 -15.86 -33.16 -33.43
CA THR A 354 -16.59 -33.29 -34.69
C THR A 354 -17.71 -32.26 -34.69
N SER A 355 -17.34 -30.99 -34.80
CA SER A 355 -18.21 -29.86 -35.09
C SER A 355 -17.34 -28.75 -35.64
N GLU A 356 -17.38 -28.63 -36.97
CA GLU A 356 -17.28 -27.35 -37.67
C GLU A 356 -18.15 -26.27 -37.00
#